data_AF-A0A026WSU1-F1
#
_entry.id   AF-A0A026WSU1-F1
#
_cell.length_a   1.000
_cell.length_b   1.000
_cell.length_c   1.000
_cell.angle_alpha   90.00
_cell.angle_beta   90.00
_cell.angle_gamma   90.00
#
_symmetry.space_group_name_H-M   'P 1'
#
loop_
_entity.id
_entity.type
_entity.pdbx_description
1 polymer ?
#
loop_
_entity_poly.entity_id
_entity_poly.type
_entity_poly.pdbx_seq_one_letter_code
_entity_poly.pdbx_strand_id
1 'polypeptide(L)' 'MASNLKSHEKIRIVFEEVNNTCLATADSVSDDLFTIFDYAANYCNLHNLVVGASLDRHAKFLETTSDTLCTQFSMAVCG' A
#
# COMPACT_ATOMS: atom_id res chain seq x y z
N MET A 1 20.53 10.38 -19.33
CA MET A 1 20.88 9.15 -18.59
C MET A 1 19.69 8.83 -17.68
N ALA A 2 18.82 7.90 -18.09
CA ALA A 2 17.78 7.41 -17.21
C ALA A 2 18.46 6.53 -16.17
N SER A 3 18.64 7.08 -14.97
CA SER A 3 18.99 6.27 -13.81
C SER A 3 17.98 5.13 -13.74
N ASN A 4 18.47 3.89 -13.79
CA ASN A 4 17.69 2.71 -13.41
C ASN A 4 17.47 2.79 -11.89
N LEU A 5 16.64 3.75 -11.46
CA LEU A 5 16.22 3.88 -10.09
C LEU A 5 15.20 2.77 -9.89
N LYS A 6 15.70 1.57 -9.59
CA LYS A 6 14.88 0.46 -9.13
C LYS A 6 14.23 0.98 -7.85
N SER A 7 12.93 1.24 -7.85
CA SER A 7 12.24 1.57 -6.62
C SER A 7 12.27 0.31 -5.75
N HIS A 8 12.91 0.42 -4.59
CA HIS A 8 12.92 -0.65 -3.58
C HIS A 8 11.61 -0.54 -2.79
N GLU A 9 10.50 -0.82 -3.47
CA GLU A 9 9.18 -0.89 -2.89
C GLU A 9 9.06 -2.21 -2.13
N LYS A 10 8.77 -2.13 -0.84
CA LYS A 10 8.59 -3.31 0.00
C LYS A 10 7.18 -3.33 0.55
N ILE A 11 6.45 -4.39 0.23
CA ILE A 11 5.17 -4.70 0.87
C ILE A 11 5.43 -5.70 1.98
N ARG A 12 5.01 -5.37 3.20
CA ARG A 12 5.03 -6.25 4.36
C ARG A 12 3.60 -6.55 4.78
N ILE A 13 3.21 -7.82 4.77
CA ILE A 13 1.92 -8.27 5.29
C ILE A 13 2.18 -9.12 6.52
N VAL A 14 1.53 -8.78 7.63
CA VAL A 14 1.61 -9.50 8.90
C VAL A 14 0.23 -10.07 9.22
N PHE A 15 0.17 -11.36 9.51
CA PHE A 15 -1.05 -12.05 9.92
C PHE A 15 -0.95 -12.37 11.41
N GLU A 16 -1.95 -11.94 12.17
CA GLU A 16 -2.01 -12.13 13.62
C GLU A 16 -3.36 -12.73 14.01
N GLU A 17 -3.35 -13.71 14.91
CA GLU A 17 -4.58 -14.22 15.50
C GLU A 17 -5.01 -13.30 16.66
N VAL A 18 -6.18 -12.70 16.54
CA VAL A 18 -6.78 -11.82 17.56
C VAL A 18 -8.20 -12.29 17.83
N ASN A 19 -8.50 -12.71 19.06
CA ASN A 19 -9.84 -13.17 19.48
C ASN A 19 -10.47 -14.23 18.54
N ASN A 20 -9.71 -15.26 18.16
CA ASN A 20 -10.10 -16.30 17.19
C ASN A 20 -10.44 -15.76 15.78
N THR A 21 -9.93 -14.58 15.43
CA THR A 21 -10.00 -14.00 14.08
C THR A 21 -8.60 -13.75 13.54
N CYS A 22 -8.45 -13.71 12.21
CA CYS A 22 -7.18 -13.38 11.56
C CYS A 22 -7.19 -11.90 11.20
N LEU A 23 -6.31 -11.13 11.82
CA LEU A 23 -6.02 -9.74 11.46
C LEU A 23 -4.86 -9.75 10.47
N ALA A 24 -5.07 -9.15 9.30
CA ALA A 24 -4.02 -8.92 8.32
C ALA A 24 -3.69 -7.43 8.29
N THR A 25 -2.46 -7.07 8.64
CA THR A 25 -1.95 -5.69 8.57
C THR A 25 -0.93 -5.62 7.46
N ALA A 26 -1.04 -4.65 6.57
CA ALA A 26 -0.16 -4.50 5.43
C ALA A 26 0.40 -3.08 5.33
N ASP A 27 1.72 -2.98 5.14
CA ASP A 27 2.43 -1.72 4.93
C ASP A 27 3.21 -1.79 3.61
N SER A 28 3.19 -0.71 2.82
CA SER A 28 4.11 -0.52 1.69
C SER A 28 5.06 0.63 2.00
N VAL A 29 6.37 0.40 1.88
CA VAL A 29 7.41 1.38 2.19
C VAL A 29 8.42 1.45 1.04
N SER A 30 8.78 2.66 0.62
CA SER A 30 9.92 2.91 -0.27
C SER A 30 11.21 3.10 0.51
N ASP A 31 12.29 2.45 0.08
CA ASP A 31 13.62 2.52 0.73
C ASP A 31 14.38 3.84 0.49
N ASP A 32 13.96 4.68 -0.47
CA ASP A 32 14.73 5.86 -0.89
C ASP A 32 14.14 7.18 -0.38
N LEU A 33 15.00 8.09 0.07
CA LEU A 33 14.62 9.42 0.59
C LEU A 33 14.08 10.35 -0.52
N PHE A 34 14.29 10.00 -1.80
CA PHE A 34 13.99 10.86 -2.95
C PHE A 34 12.75 10.44 -3.76
N THR A 35 11.95 9.47 -3.31
CA THR A 35 10.64 9.14 -3.92
C THR A 35 9.55 10.17 -3.59
N ILE A 36 9.93 11.45 -3.47
CA ILE A 36 9.03 12.58 -3.17
C ILE A 36 7.87 12.66 -4.19
N PHE A 37 8.06 12.12 -5.39
CA PHE A 37 7.06 12.06 -6.45
C PHE A 37 6.96 10.66 -7.07
N ASP A 38 6.53 9.67 -6.28
CA ASP A 38 6.21 8.32 -6.77
C ASP A 38 4.75 8.15 -7.25
N TYR A 39 3.96 9.23 -7.33
CA TYR A 39 2.54 9.21 -7.69
C TYR A 39 1.71 8.21 -6.87
N ALA A 40 2.03 8.10 -5.57
CA ALA A 40 1.38 7.17 -4.65
C ALA A 40 1.52 5.68 -5.06
N ALA A 41 2.62 5.32 -5.73
CA ALA A 41 2.92 3.94 -6.13
C ALA A 41 2.79 2.96 -4.95
N ASN A 42 3.29 3.33 -3.77
CA ASN A 42 3.17 2.54 -2.55
C ASN A 42 1.72 2.24 -2.15
N TYR A 43 0.85 3.25 -2.22
CA TYR A 43 -0.58 3.06 -1.96
C TYR A 43 -1.22 2.17 -3.02
N CYS A 44 -0.99 2.47 -4.31
CA CYS A 44 -1.59 1.72 -5.40
C CYS A 44 -1.16 0.26 -5.42
N ASN A 45 0.08 -0.05 -5.08
CA ASN A 45 0.57 -1.42 -4.95
C ASN A 45 -0.26 -2.22 -3.93
N LEU A 46 -0.49 -1.63 -2.75
CA LEU A 46 -1.28 -2.29 -1.71
C LEU A 46 -2.78 -2.36 -2.07
N HIS A 47 -3.33 -1.27 -2.60
CA HIS A 47 -4.72 -1.19 -3.05
C HIS A 47 -5.02 -2.23 -4.13
N ASN A 48 -4.14 -2.38 -5.13
CA ASN A 48 -4.30 -3.35 -6.20
C ASN A 48 -4.24 -4.81 -5.69
N LEU A 49 -3.46 -5.09 -4.65
CA LEU A 49 -3.48 -6.41 -4.00
C LEU A 49 -4.81 -6.67 -3.28
N VAL A 50 -5.33 -5.69 -2.54
CA VAL A 50 -6.62 -5.78 -1.86
C VAL A 50 -7.75 -6.04 -2.85
N VAL A 51 -7.81 -5.24 -3.92
CA VAL A 51 -8.83 -5.36 -4.98
C VAL A 51 -8.66 -6.67 -5.76
N GLY A 52 -7.42 -7.04 -6.11
CA GLY A 52 -7.13 -8.30 -6.79
C GLY A 52 -7.52 -9.54 -5.99
N ALA A 53 -7.40 -9.46 -4.66
CA ALA A 53 -7.87 -10.50 -3.73
C ALA A 53 -9.38 -10.41 -3.43
N SER A 54 -10.10 -9.43 -3.99
CA SER A 54 -11.52 -9.15 -3.72
C SER A 54 -11.83 -8.84 -2.25
N LEU A 55 -10.84 -8.38 -1.49
CA LEU A 55 -11.00 -8.03 -0.09
C LEU A 55 -11.75 -6.70 0.09
N ASP A 56 -11.61 -5.78 -0.88
CA ASP A 56 -12.34 -4.51 -0.95
C ASP A 56 -13.87 -4.68 -0.85
N ARG A 57 -14.38 -5.84 -1.28
CA ARG A 57 -15.82 -6.17 -1.29
C ARG A 57 -16.28 -6.90 -0.04
N HIS A 58 -15.36 -7.28 0.84
CA HIS A 58 -15.69 -8.05 2.03
C HIS A 58 -16.34 -7.15 3.09
N ALA A 59 -17.44 -7.59 3.69
CA ALA A 59 -18.23 -6.77 4.63
C ALA A 59 -17.47 -6.30 5.90
N LYS A 60 -16.33 -6.93 6.19
CA LYS A 60 -15.45 -6.58 7.32
C LYS A 60 -14.15 -5.89 6.91
N PHE A 61 -13.99 -5.57 5.63
CA PHE A 61 -12.82 -4.85 5.16
C PHE A 61 -12.93 -3.36 5.52
N LEU A 62 -11.83 -2.80 5.98
CA LEU A 62 -11.71 -1.39 6.32
C LEU A 62 -10.34 -0.90 5.86
N GLU A 63 -10.32 0.01 4.88
CA GLU A 63 -9.13 0.75 4.48
C GLU A 63 -9.12 2.10 5.19
N THR A 64 -8.04 2.44 5.88
CA THR A 64 -7.83 3.77 6.49
C THR A 64 -6.56 4.37 5.92
N THR A 65 -6.70 5.46 5.17
CA THR A 65 -5.58 6.11 4.46
C THR A 65 -5.69 7.64 4.54
N SER A 66 -4.56 8.32 4.39
CA SER A 66 -4.48 9.79 4.35
C SER A 66 -3.18 10.24 3.67
N ASP A 67 -3.14 11.48 3.17
CA ASP A 67 -1.93 12.09 2.62
C ASP A 67 -0.78 12.22 3.65
N THR A 68 -1.10 12.15 4.95
CA THR A 68 -0.10 12.20 6.03
C THR A 68 0.64 10.87 6.20
N LEU A 69 -0.01 9.75 5.89
CA LEU A 69 0.57 8.41 6.00
C LEU A 69 1.08 7.91 4.64
N CYS A 70 0.25 8.07 3.61
CA CYS A 70 0.56 7.73 2.23
C CYS A 70 0.71 9.03 1.45
N THR A 71 1.96 9.46 1.22
CA THR A 71 2.22 10.70 0.49
C THR A 71 1.59 10.65 -0.90
N GLN A 72 0.93 11.73 -1.30
CA GLN A 72 0.28 11.89 -2.60
C GLN A 72 -0.94 10.98 -2.85
N PHE A 73 -1.53 10.39 -1.80
CA PHE A 73 -2.75 9.59 -1.92
C PHE A 73 -3.88 10.31 -2.68
N SER A 74 -4.09 11.60 -2.41
CA SER A 74 -5.12 12.41 -3.11
C SER A 74 -4.88 12.60 -4.62
N MET A 75 -3.67 12.29 -5.10
CA MET A 75 -3.30 12.31 -6.52
C MET A 75 -3.11 10.90 -7.10
N ALA A 76 -3.44 9.85 -6.32
CA ALA A 76 -3.25 8.47 -6.73
C ALA A 76 -4.13 8.15 -7.96
N VAL A 77 -3.51 7.56 -8.98
CA VAL A 77 -4.21 6.98 -10.13
C VAL A 77 -3.78 5.52 -10.23
N CYS A 78 -4.51 4.66 -9.51
CA CYS A 78 -4.26 3.22 -9.52
C CYS A 78 -4.90 2.61 -10.77
N GLY A 79 -4.10 1.92 -11.60
CA GLY A 79 -4.52 1.26 -12.84
C GLY A 79 -4.72 -0.24 -12.68
#